data_AF-A0AAW1JYZ9-F1
#
_entry.id   AF-A0AAW1JYZ9-F1
#
_cell.length_a   1.000
_cell.length_b   1.000
_cell.length_c   1.000
_cell.angle_alpha   90.00
_cell.angle_beta   90.00
_cell.angle_gamma   90.00
#
_symmetry.space_group_name_H-M   'P 1'
#
loop_
_entity.id
_entity.type
_entity.pdbx_description
1 polymer ?
#
loop_
_entity_poly.entity_id
_entity_poly.type
_entity_poly.pdbx_seq_one_letter_code
_entity_poly.pdbx_strand_id
1 'polypeptide(L)'
;MCRRDITYFWHITDIHLNPHFVTNGDAKKGCSRSNHEGHSRPSKRPVGRYGDYLCDAPWDLIESATKAMVSKQGDNVDFVLWTGDNLSSNVDKREGFQLHVLKNLTDLLLKTFTSQFVFPALGHDDPTLRKEKLGKIWSRWIPAEAMDTLETGGYYVIEIKSNKLRIIVLNTNLMLRSEQDEEASRQWKWLSETLEKIHRSEKVGCSFHIHNNYKT
;
A
#
# COMPACT_ATOMS: atom_id res chain seq x y z
N MET A 1 21.17 9.49 27.31
CA MET A 1 20.48 9.37 26.01
C MET A 1 19.02 9.73 26.23
N CYS A 2 18.55 10.86 25.69
CA CYS A 2 17.14 11.26 25.79
C CYS A 2 16.28 10.26 25.03
N ARG A 3 15.23 9.72 25.69
CA ARG A 3 14.07 9.15 25.01
C ARG A 3 13.47 10.26 24.14
N ARG A 4 13.17 9.98 22.87
CA ARG A 4 12.28 10.85 22.10
C ARG A 4 10.87 10.63 22.64
N ASP A 5 10.22 11.68 23.13
CA ASP A 5 8.85 11.63 23.67
C ASP A 5 7.77 11.71 22.56
N ILE A 6 8.17 11.99 21.32
CA ILE A 6 7.28 12.14 20.16
C ILE A 6 7.69 11.16 19.07
N THR A 7 6.74 10.35 18.63
CA THR A 7 6.86 9.43 17.49
C THR A 7 6.29 10.09 16.25
N TYR A 8 7.02 10.03 15.14
CA TYR A 8 6.54 10.49 13.84
C TYR A 8 6.36 9.30 12.91
N PHE A 9 5.24 9.26 12.20
CA PHE A 9 5.00 8.28 11.16
C PHE A 9 4.42 8.94 9.91
N TRP A 10 4.70 8.35 8.76
CA TRP A 10 4.01 8.70 7.52
C TRP A 10 2.87 7.71 7.26
N HIS A 11 1.79 8.20 6.66
CA HIS A 11 0.72 7.37 6.13
C HIS A 11 0.59 7.66 4.63
N ILE A 12 0.86 6.64 3.82
CA ILE A 12 0.75 6.65 2.36
C ILE A 12 -0.44 5.76 1.97
N THR A 13 -1.31 6.23 1.10
CA THR A 13 -2.49 5.49 0.63
C THR A 13 -2.86 5.93 -0.79
N ASP A 14 -3.63 5.11 -1.50
CA ASP A 14 -4.30 5.47 -2.76
C ASP A 14 -3.32 6.05 -3.80
N ILE A 15 -2.16 5.40 -3.96
CA ILE A 15 -1.13 5.85 -4.90
C ILE A 15 -1.66 5.84 -6.33
N HIS A 16 -2.44 4.82 -6.70
CA HIS A 16 -3.00 4.63 -8.04
C HIS A 16 -2.00 4.95 -9.17
N LEU A 17 -0.86 4.27 -9.20
CA LEU A 17 0.12 4.46 -10.26
C LEU A 17 -0.47 4.05 -11.62
N ASN A 18 -0.50 5.00 -12.55
CA ASN A 18 -0.71 4.72 -13.97
C ASN A 18 0.65 4.62 -14.71
N PRO A 19 1.14 3.41 -15.03
CA PRO A 19 2.38 3.22 -15.78
C PRO A 19 2.29 3.66 -17.24
N HIS A 20 1.08 3.92 -17.75
CA HIS A 20 0.82 4.36 -19.13
C HIS A 20 0.56 5.86 -19.24
N PHE A 21 0.70 6.61 -18.14
CA PHE A 21 0.48 8.04 -18.13
C PHE A 21 1.38 8.76 -19.13
N VAL A 22 0.77 9.65 -19.92
CA VAL A 22 1.47 10.56 -20.81
C VAL A 22 0.82 11.94 -20.80
N THR A 23 1.64 13.00 -20.91
CA THR A 23 1.16 14.40 -20.86
C THR A 23 0.29 14.80 -22.06
N ASN A 24 0.30 14.03 -23.15
CA ASN A 24 -0.59 14.17 -24.29
C ASN A 24 -1.71 13.12 -24.34
N GLY A 25 -1.96 12.45 -23.21
CA GLY A 25 -2.98 11.40 -23.08
C GLY A 25 -4.41 11.95 -23.07
N ASP A 26 -5.36 11.03 -23.21
CA ASP A 26 -6.78 11.35 -23.06
C ASP A 26 -7.16 11.34 -21.57
N ALA A 27 -7.52 12.50 -21.04
CA ALA A 27 -7.93 12.66 -19.65
C ALA A 27 -9.14 11.77 -19.28
N LYS A 28 -10.01 11.44 -20.24
CA LYS A 28 -11.14 10.51 -20.01
C LYS A 28 -10.72 9.04 -19.91
N LYS A 29 -9.48 8.72 -20.31
CA LYS A 29 -8.89 7.37 -20.25
C LYS A 29 -7.71 7.34 -19.27
N GLY A 30 -7.82 8.11 -18.19
CA GLY A 30 -6.80 8.20 -17.14
C GLY A 30 -5.45 8.72 -17.63
N CYS A 31 -5.43 9.58 -18.66
CA CYS A 31 -4.21 10.13 -19.27
C CYS A 31 -3.30 9.10 -19.96
N SER A 32 -3.87 7.98 -20.41
CA SER A 32 -3.13 6.98 -21.18
C SER A 32 -3.09 7.31 -22.68
N ARG A 33 -2.13 6.75 -23.42
CA ARG A 33 -2.13 6.82 -24.89
C ARG A 33 -3.39 6.13 -25.43
N SER A 34 -4.07 6.79 -26.36
CA SER A 34 -5.19 6.18 -27.09
C SER A 34 -4.63 5.19 -28.12
N ASN A 35 -5.06 3.92 -28.06
CA ASN A 35 -4.70 2.87 -29.03
C ASN A 35 -5.25 3.10 -30.45
N HIS A 36 -5.91 4.23 -30.73
CA HIS A 36 -6.28 4.57 -32.10
C HIS A 36 -5.05 5.12 -32.83
N GLU A 37 -4.28 4.18 -33.40
CA GLU A 37 -3.47 4.42 -34.60
C GLU A 37 -4.38 5.07 -35.65
N GLY A 38 -4.20 6.36 -35.91
CA GLY A 38 -4.94 7.07 -36.94
C GLY A 38 -5.37 8.48 -36.57
N HIS A 39 -6.36 8.66 -35.68
CA HIS A 39 -7.08 9.94 -35.58
C HIS A 39 -7.49 10.35 -34.16
N SER A 40 -6.66 10.07 -33.16
CA SER A 40 -6.88 10.68 -31.84
C SER A 40 -6.46 12.15 -31.91
N ARG A 41 -7.43 13.08 -32.02
CA ARG A 41 -7.14 14.51 -31.83
C ARG A 41 -6.37 14.65 -30.50
N PRO A 42 -5.20 15.31 -30.48
CA PRO A 42 -4.52 15.60 -29.22
C PRO A 42 -5.54 16.20 -28.25
N SER A 43 -5.50 15.80 -26.98
CA SER A 43 -6.34 16.45 -25.98
C SER A 43 -6.10 17.96 -26.09
N LYS A 44 -7.18 18.76 -26.15
CA LYS A 44 -7.09 20.21 -26.40
C LYS A 44 -6.23 20.93 -25.36
N ARG A 45 -5.97 20.28 -24.23
CA ARG A 45 -5.13 20.76 -23.14
C ARG A 45 -4.14 19.65 -22.78
N PRO A 46 -2.82 19.86 -22.96
CA PRO A 46 -1.82 18.94 -22.46
C PRO A 46 -1.93 18.86 -20.93
N VAL A 47 -1.79 17.65 -20.43
CA VAL A 47 -1.81 17.31 -19.02
C VAL A 47 -0.44 17.65 -18.41
N GLY A 48 -0.45 18.09 -17.14
CA GLY A 48 0.77 18.45 -16.43
C GLY A 48 1.69 17.25 -16.20
N ARG A 49 2.98 17.51 -16.04
CA ARG A 49 3.99 16.48 -15.72
C ARG A 49 3.61 15.63 -14.49
N TYR A 50 3.04 16.28 -13.48
CA TYR A 50 2.67 15.65 -12.21
C TYR A 50 1.21 15.19 -12.15
N GLY A 51 0.47 15.24 -13.26
CA GLY A 51 -0.91 14.75 -13.32
C GLY A 51 -1.92 15.76 -13.83
N ASP A 52 -3.18 15.34 -13.77
CA ASP A 52 -4.39 16.12 -14.01
C ASP A 52 -5.48 15.59 -13.06
N TYR A 53 -6.47 16.42 -12.73
CA TYR A 53 -7.55 16.05 -11.81
C TYR A 53 -8.44 14.91 -12.33
N LEU A 54 -8.37 14.58 -13.62
CA LEU A 54 -9.08 13.46 -14.23
C LEU A 54 -8.26 12.16 -14.31
N CYS A 55 -7.04 12.15 -13.76
CA CYS A 55 -6.07 11.08 -14.01
C CYS A 55 -5.46 10.52 -12.74
N ASP A 56 -5.17 9.23 -12.82
CA ASP A 56 -4.36 8.49 -11.84
C ASP A 56 -2.89 8.94 -11.89
N ALA A 57 -2.13 8.64 -10.83
CA ALA A 57 -0.84 9.25 -10.57
C ALA A 57 0.23 8.83 -11.60
N PRO A 58 0.98 9.78 -12.19
CA PRO A 58 2.21 9.45 -12.89
C PRO A 58 3.34 9.12 -11.92
N TRP A 59 4.34 8.39 -12.40
CA TRP A 59 5.56 8.11 -11.64
C TRP A 59 6.24 9.37 -11.10
N ASP A 60 6.29 10.45 -11.90
CA ASP A 60 6.87 11.73 -11.50
C ASP A 60 6.22 12.32 -10.25
N LEU A 61 4.89 12.18 -10.08
CA LEU A 61 4.18 12.65 -8.89
C LEU A 61 4.62 11.86 -7.66
N ILE A 62 4.62 10.53 -7.78
CA ILE A 62 4.96 9.61 -6.68
C ILE A 62 6.41 9.84 -6.23
N GLU A 63 7.34 9.92 -7.18
CA GLU A 63 8.75 10.19 -6.88
C GLU A 63 8.95 11.57 -6.25
N SER A 64 8.21 12.59 -6.70
CA SER A 64 8.28 13.93 -6.07
C SER A 64 7.77 13.92 -4.64
N ALA A 65 6.69 13.17 -4.37
CA ALA A 65 6.11 13.04 -3.04
C ALA A 65 7.07 12.32 -2.08
N THR A 66 7.66 11.19 -2.48
CA THR A 66 8.62 10.46 -1.63
C THR A 66 9.87 11.30 -1.34
N LYS A 67 10.37 12.05 -2.32
CA LYS A 67 11.46 13.03 -2.11
C LYS A 67 11.07 14.11 -1.09
N ALA A 68 9.85 14.64 -1.19
CA ALA A 68 9.36 15.64 -0.25
C ALA A 68 9.28 15.09 1.19
N MET A 69 8.80 13.85 1.36
CA MET A 69 8.72 13.18 2.68
C MET A 69 10.10 13.08 3.34
N VAL A 70 11.11 12.65 2.58
CA VAL A 70 12.50 12.57 3.06
C VAL A 70 13.04 13.96 3.40
N SER A 71 12.79 14.98 2.57
CA SER A 71 13.25 16.34 2.86
C SER A 71 12.60 16.98 4.11
N LYS A 72 11.39 16.57 4.47
CA LYS A 72 10.63 17.14 5.60
C LYS A 72 10.98 16.52 6.94
N GLN A 73 11.09 15.19 7.00
CA GLN A 73 11.32 14.47 8.27
C GLN A 73 12.55 13.57 8.24
N GLY A 74 13.07 13.21 7.07
CA GLY A 74 14.24 12.34 6.92
C GLY A 74 14.14 11.09 7.81
N ASP A 75 15.22 10.82 8.54
CA ASP A 75 15.31 9.69 9.47
C ASP A 75 14.65 9.93 10.85
N ASN A 76 13.93 11.04 11.02
CA ASN A 76 13.15 11.29 12.23
C ASN A 76 11.79 10.56 12.25
N VAL A 77 11.46 9.85 11.17
CA VAL A 77 10.28 8.99 11.04
C VAL A 77 10.59 7.62 11.65
N ASP A 78 9.73 7.14 12.54
CA ASP A 78 9.87 5.83 13.18
C ASP A 78 9.37 4.69 12.27
N PHE A 79 8.26 4.93 11.56
CA PHE A 79 7.67 3.96 10.63
C PHE A 79 6.76 4.61 9.59
N VAL A 80 6.38 3.81 8.58
CA VAL A 80 5.45 4.19 7.52
C VAL A 80 4.29 3.21 7.49
N LEU A 81 3.07 3.71 7.46
CA LEU A 81 1.86 2.95 7.12
C LEU A 81 1.62 3.11 5.63
N TRP A 82 1.53 2.01 4.88
CA TRP A 82 1.27 2.04 3.44
C TRP A 82 0.02 1.24 3.13
N THR A 83 -1.11 1.92 2.93
CA THR A 83 -2.41 1.28 3.07
C THR A 83 -3.04 0.86 1.74
N GLY A 84 -2.24 0.65 0.69
CA GLY A 84 -2.69 0.00 -0.54
C GLY A 84 -3.23 0.95 -1.61
N ASP A 85 -3.99 0.36 -2.54
CA ASP A 85 -4.50 0.98 -3.78
C ASP A 85 -3.37 1.56 -4.63
N ASN A 86 -2.46 0.66 -4.97
CA ASN A 86 -1.19 1.01 -5.58
C ASN A 86 -1.28 1.21 -7.08
N LEU A 87 -2.18 0.47 -7.72
CA LEU A 87 -2.27 0.39 -9.16
C LEU A 87 -3.49 1.16 -9.63
N SER A 88 -3.33 1.91 -10.73
CA SER A 88 -4.47 2.45 -11.46
C SER A 88 -5.36 1.32 -11.94
N SER A 89 -6.67 1.57 -11.96
CA SER A 89 -7.65 0.66 -12.59
C SER A 89 -7.34 0.36 -14.06
N ASN A 90 -6.60 1.26 -14.75
CA ASN A 90 -6.17 1.15 -16.15
C ASN A 90 -4.94 0.24 -16.36
N VAL A 91 -4.32 -0.25 -15.30
CA VAL A 91 -3.20 -1.20 -15.40
C VAL A 91 -3.69 -2.51 -16.02
N ASP A 92 -2.88 -3.06 -16.93
CA ASP A 92 -3.10 -4.39 -17.51
C ASP A 92 -3.31 -5.44 -16.41
N LYS A 93 -4.41 -6.20 -16.51
CA LYS A 93 -4.84 -7.16 -15.49
C LYS A 93 -4.03 -8.46 -15.50
N ARG A 94 -3.05 -8.63 -16.40
CA ARG A 94 -2.08 -9.73 -16.32
C ARG A 94 -1.31 -9.62 -15.00
N GLU A 95 -1.48 -10.64 -14.16
CA GLU A 95 -0.87 -10.70 -12.83
C GLU A 95 0.63 -10.39 -12.84
N GLY A 96 1.39 -10.95 -13.79
CA GLY A 96 2.83 -10.69 -13.90
C GLY A 96 3.17 -9.22 -14.13
N PHE A 97 2.33 -8.49 -14.87
CA PHE A 97 2.50 -7.05 -15.08
C PHE A 97 2.14 -6.27 -13.82
N GLN A 98 1.02 -6.57 -13.16
CA GLN A 98 0.62 -5.93 -11.91
C GLN A 98 1.68 -6.10 -10.81
N LEU A 99 2.22 -7.31 -10.64
CA LEU A 99 3.28 -7.59 -9.68
C LEU A 99 4.59 -6.86 -10.03
N HIS A 100 4.91 -6.72 -11.32
CA HIS A 100 6.06 -5.94 -11.75
C HIS A 100 5.90 -4.44 -11.38
N VAL A 101 4.73 -3.86 -11.64
CA VAL A 101 4.45 -2.46 -11.29
C VAL A 101 4.47 -2.26 -9.76
N LEU A 102 3.85 -3.16 -9.00
CA LEU A 102 3.89 -3.13 -7.54
C LEU A 102 5.31 -3.28 -6.98
N LYS A 103 6.13 -4.14 -7.60
CA LYS A 103 7.55 -4.27 -7.24
C LYS A 103 8.30 -2.96 -7.47
N ASN A 104 8.07 -2.26 -8.57
CA ASN A 104 8.71 -0.96 -8.82
C ASN A 104 8.35 0.07 -7.74
N LEU A 105 7.08 0.14 -7.33
CA LEU A 105 6.65 1.00 -6.21
C LEU A 105 7.33 0.59 -4.90
N THR A 106 7.37 -0.71 -4.61
CA THR A 106 8.03 -1.23 -3.41
C THR A 106 9.52 -0.89 -3.42
N ASP A 107 10.21 -1.03 -4.55
CA ASP A 107 11.62 -0.68 -4.70
C ASP A 107 11.87 0.83 -4.52
N LEU A 108 10.95 1.69 -4.97
CA LEU A 108 11.02 3.14 -4.72
C LEU A 108 10.88 3.44 -3.22
N LEU A 109 9.91 2.83 -2.55
CA LEU A 109 9.72 3.01 -1.11
C LEU A 109 10.88 2.44 -0.29
N LEU A 110 11.47 1.31 -0.69
CA LEU A 110 12.68 0.75 -0.08
C LEU A 110 13.89 1.69 -0.21
N LYS A 111 14.03 2.37 -1.34
CA LYS A 111 15.08 3.38 -1.54
C LYS A 111 14.82 4.67 -0.75
N THR A 112 13.55 5.01 -0.55
CA THR A 112 13.11 6.21 0.17
C THR A 112 13.26 6.03 1.68
N PHE A 113 12.81 4.88 2.19
CA PHE A 113 12.74 4.54 3.61
C PHE A 113 13.72 3.41 3.92
N THR A 114 14.99 3.77 4.01
CA THR A 114 16.09 2.79 4.14
C THR A 114 16.23 2.23 5.56
N SER A 115 15.86 3.02 6.57
CA SER A 115 16.00 2.67 7.99
C SER A 115 14.66 2.41 8.68
N GLN A 116 13.55 2.76 8.04
CA GLN A 116 12.22 2.69 8.62
C GLN A 116 11.50 1.39 8.22
N PHE A 117 10.67 0.88 9.12
CA PHE A 117 9.74 -0.19 8.79
C PHE A 117 8.54 0.39 8.02
N VAL A 118 8.19 -0.25 6.91
CA VAL A 118 6.98 0.06 6.15
C VAL A 118 5.98 -1.08 6.36
N PHE A 119 4.74 -0.73 6.72
CA PHE A 119 3.67 -1.68 7.01
C PHE A 119 2.63 -1.63 5.88
N PRO A 120 2.81 -2.46 4.82
CA PRO A 120 1.89 -2.53 3.69
C PRO A 120 0.58 -3.22 4.05
N ALA A 121 -0.55 -2.67 3.59
CA ALA A 121 -1.86 -3.31 3.56
C ALA A 121 -2.38 -3.42 2.12
N LEU A 122 -3.29 -4.36 1.87
CA LEU A 122 -3.85 -4.59 0.54
C LEU A 122 -5.04 -3.69 0.24
N GLY A 123 -4.91 -2.91 -0.84
CA GLY A 123 -5.96 -2.18 -1.55
C GLY A 123 -7.01 -3.07 -2.19
N HIS A 124 -8.13 -2.47 -2.57
CA HIS A 124 -9.15 -3.15 -3.38
C HIS A 124 -8.68 -3.31 -4.83
N ASP A 125 -7.87 -2.37 -5.34
CA ASP A 125 -7.31 -2.39 -6.69
C ASP A 125 -5.98 -3.17 -6.78
N ASP A 126 -5.47 -3.66 -5.65
CA ASP A 126 -4.21 -4.40 -5.58
C ASP A 126 -4.33 -5.86 -6.05
N PRO A 127 -3.25 -6.47 -6.58
CA PRO A 127 -3.28 -7.85 -7.02
C PRO A 127 -3.37 -8.82 -5.83
N THR A 128 -4.55 -9.42 -5.61
CA THR A 128 -4.83 -10.30 -4.45
C THR A 128 -4.73 -11.80 -4.75
N LEU A 129 -4.59 -12.20 -6.03
CA LEU A 129 -4.67 -13.60 -6.46
C LEU A 129 -3.50 -14.49 -5.97
N ARG A 130 -2.31 -13.90 -5.75
CA ARG A 130 -1.11 -14.62 -5.30
C ARG A 130 -0.37 -13.87 -4.21
N LYS A 131 -0.94 -13.96 -3.00
CA LYS A 131 -0.42 -13.30 -1.80
C LYS A 131 0.98 -13.81 -1.42
N GLU A 132 1.37 -15.02 -1.83
CA GLU A 132 2.75 -15.54 -1.67
C GLU A 132 3.78 -14.76 -2.49
N LYS A 133 3.37 -14.21 -3.65
CA LYS A 133 4.25 -13.31 -4.43
C LYS A 133 4.33 -11.93 -3.79
N LEU A 134 3.25 -11.46 -3.17
CA LEU A 134 3.23 -10.22 -2.39
C LEU A 134 4.14 -10.33 -1.17
N GLY A 135 4.07 -11.44 -0.44
CA GLY A 135 4.97 -11.76 0.66
C GLY A 135 6.44 -11.66 0.27
N LYS A 136 6.81 -12.21 -0.90
CA LYS A 136 8.18 -12.07 -1.44
C LYS A 136 8.57 -10.62 -1.74
N ILE A 137 7.67 -9.84 -2.35
CA ILE A 137 7.93 -8.41 -2.66
C ILE A 137 8.13 -7.61 -1.37
N TRP A 138 7.35 -7.87 -0.32
CA TRP A 138 7.40 -7.14 0.95
C TRP A 138 8.31 -7.76 2.02
N SER A 139 8.98 -8.87 1.72
CA SER A 139 9.79 -9.66 2.66
C SER A 139 10.90 -8.89 3.38
N ARG A 140 11.33 -7.73 2.86
CA ARG A 140 12.30 -6.87 3.56
C ARG A 140 11.73 -6.17 4.79
N TRP A 141 10.41 -6.00 4.87
CA TRP A 141 9.73 -5.34 6.00
C TRP A 141 8.91 -6.31 6.86
N ILE A 142 8.47 -7.43 6.27
CA ILE A 142 7.61 -8.40 6.94
C ILE A 142 8.47 -9.47 7.59
N PRO A 143 8.42 -9.64 8.93
CA PRO A 143 9.17 -10.68 9.62
C PRO A 143 8.62 -12.07 9.29
N ALA A 144 9.45 -13.10 9.45
CA ALA A 144 9.12 -14.46 9.07
C ALA A 144 7.84 -14.99 9.77
N GLU A 145 7.63 -14.58 11.02
CA GLU A 145 6.46 -14.97 11.83
C GLU A 145 5.14 -14.38 11.31
N ALA A 146 5.19 -13.28 10.56
CA ALA A 146 4.04 -12.62 9.96
C ALA A 146 3.76 -13.09 8.51
N MET A 147 4.71 -13.83 7.92
CA MET A 147 4.66 -14.20 6.51
C MET A 147 3.50 -15.16 6.21
N ASP A 148 3.29 -16.17 7.05
CA ASP A 148 2.23 -17.17 6.85
C ASP A 148 0.82 -16.54 6.77
N THR A 149 0.48 -15.64 7.70
CA THR A 149 -0.83 -14.94 7.68
C THR A 149 -0.95 -13.98 6.50
N LEU A 150 0.15 -13.34 6.09
CA LEU A 150 0.18 -12.48 4.90
C LEU A 150 -0.06 -13.29 3.62
N GLU A 151 0.66 -14.40 3.45
CA GLU A 151 0.59 -15.23 2.24
C GLU A 151 -0.71 -16.04 2.14
N THR A 152 -1.36 -16.32 3.26
CA THR A 152 -2.67 -17.01 3.28
C THR A 152 -3.84 -16.02 3.17
N GLY A 153 -3.85 -14.99 4.01
CA GLY A 153 -5.01 -14.12 4.23
C GLY A 153 -4.83 -12.66 3.79
N GLY A 154 -3.60 -12.20 3.61
CA GLY A 154 -3.31 -10.79 3.31
C GLY A 154 -3.38 -9.87 4.52
N TYR A 155 -3.41 -10.45 5.71
CA TYR A 155 -3.42 -9.76 7.01
C TYR A 155 -2.30 -10.31 7.89
N TYR A 156 -1.82 -9.53 8.85
CA TYR A 156 -0.73 -9.95 9.72
C TYR A 156 -0.61 -9.06 10.94
N VAL A 157 0.22 -9.48 11.91
CA VAL A 157 0.58 -8.69 13.08
C VAL A 157 2.10 -8.61 13.19
N ILE A 158 2.63 -7.43 13.50
CA ILE A 158 4.05 -7.22 13.81
C ILE A 158 4.18 -6.63 15.22
N GLU A 159 5.07 -7.22 16.02
CA GLU A 159 5.45 -6.70 17.34
C GLU A 159 6.81 -6.02 17.27
N ILE A 160 6.82 -4.70 17.47
CA ILE A 160 8.04 -3.89 17.59
C ILE A 160 8.45 -3.87 19.06
N LYS A 161 9.32 -4.81 19.43
CA LYS A 161 9.75 -5.04 20.82
C LYS A 161 10.36 -3.81 21.49
N SER A 162 11.11 -2.99 20.75
CA SER A 162 11.77 -1.79 21.27
C SER A 162 10.78 -0.75 21.81
N ASN A 163 9.63 -0.62 21.16
CA ASN A 163 8.63 0.43 21.46
C ASN A 163 7.37 -0.13 22.13
N LYS A 164 7.35 -1.44 22.46
CA LYS A 164 6.15 -2.16 22.93
C LYS A 164 4.93 -1.90 22.02
N LEU A 165 5.17 -1.73 20.72
CA LEU A 165 4.16 -1.35 19.73
C LEU A 165 3.74 -2.60 18.95
N ARG A 166 2.43 -2.79 18.76
CA ARG A 166 1.89 -3.85 17.90
C ARG A 166 1.10 -3.23 16.77
N ILE A 167 1.35 -3.71 15.57
CA ILE A 167 0.67 -3.22 14.37
C ILE A 167 -0.11 -4.38 13.79
N ILE A 168 -1.43 -4.23 13.73
CA ILE A 168 -2.36 -5.21 13.17
C ILE A 168 -2.80 -4.67 11.82
N VAL A 169 -2.42 -5.39 10.77
CA VAL A 169 -2.79 -5.07 9.40
C VAL A 169 -3.87 -6.04 8.97
N LEU A 170 -5.04 -5.52 8.60
CA LEU A 170 -6.14 -6.32 8.12
C LEU A 170 -6.27 -6.26 6.61
N ASN A 171 -6.82 -7.33 6.03
CA ASN A 171 -7.31 -7.33 4.66
C ASN A 171 -8.80 -7.01 4.69
N THR A 172 -9.14 -5.72 4.69
CA THR A 172 -10.56 -5.29 4.78
C THR A 172 -11.34 -5.58 3.49
N ASN A 173 -10.68 -5.92 2.38
CA ASN A 173 -11.36 -6.39 1.17
C ASN A 173 -12.20 -7.65 1.41
N LEU A 174 -11.81 -8.48 2.39
CA LEU A 174 -12.58 -9.65 2.78
C LEU A 174 -13.95 -9.29 3.39
N MET A 175 -14.07 -8.09 3.96
CA MET A 175 -15.28 -7.62 4.65
C MET A 175 -16.37 -7.12 3.69
N LEU A 176 -16.02 -6.95 2.41
CA LEU A 176 -16.98 -6.66 1.35
C LEU A 176 -17.62 -7.94 0.78
N ARG A 177 -17.11 -9.10 1.17
CA ARG A 177 -17.62 -10.39 0.69
C ARG A 177 -18.81 -10.83 1.52
N SER A 178 -19.44 -11.92 1.09
CA SER A 178 -20.57 -12.52 1.78
C SER A 178 -20.22 -12.85 3.24
N GLU A 179 -21.20 -12.80 4.14
CA GLU A 179 -21.01 -13.20 5.55
C GLU A 179 -20.57 -14.67 5.69
N GLN A 180 -20.85 -15.51 4.69
CA GLN A 180 -20.43 -16.91 4.62
C GLN A 180 -19.03 -17.11 3.99
N ASP A 181 -18.30 -16.03 3.68
CA ASP A 181 -16.94 -16.13 3.14
C ASP A 181 -15.99 -16.72 4.18
N GLU A 182 -15.38 -17.85 3.83
CA GLU A 182 -14.48 -18.57 4.73
C GLU A 182 -13.20 -17.80 5.03
N GLU A 183 -12.65 -17.03 4.07
CA GLU A 183 -11.44 -16.23 4.30
C GLU A 183 -11.72 -15.09 5.28
N ALA A 184 -12.84 -14.40 5.11
CA ALA A 184 -13.31 -13.35 6.03
C ALA A 184 -13.52 -13.92 7.45
N SER A 185 -14.18 -15.08 7.54
CA SER A 185 -14.41 -15.78 8.81
C SER A 185 -13.09 -16.15 9.51
N ARG A 186 -12.10 -16.63 8.76
CA ARG A 186 -10.76 -16.94 9.29
C ARG A 186 -10.07 -15.68 9.82
N GLN A 187 -10.14 -14.54 9.11
CA GLN A 187 -9.55 -13.29 9.58
C GLN A 187 -10.20 -12.82 10.89
N TRP A 188 -11.53 -12.88 11.01
CA TRP A 188 -12.22 -12.49 12.25
C TRP A 188 -11.85 -13.35 13.44
N LYS A 189 -11.76 -14.67 13.23
CA LYS A 189 -11.29 -15.60 14.25
C LYS A 189 -9.85 -15.28 14.67
N TRP A 190 -8.95 -15.12 13.69
CA TRP A 190 -7.55 -14.75 13.93
C TRP A 190 -7.41 -13.42 14.68
N LEU A 191 -8.20 -12.40 14.31
CA LEU A 191 -8.16 -11.09 14.96
C LEU A 191 -8.62 -11.19 16.41
N SER A 192 -9.71 -11.90 16.68
CA SER A 192 -10.22 -12.13 18.04
C SER A 192 -9.18 -12.81 18.92
N GLU A 193 -8.59 -13.93 18.44
CA GLU A 193 -7.53 -14.64 19.16
C GLU A 193 -6.29 -13.77 19.39
N THR A 194 -5.93 -12.93 18.41
CA THR A 194 -4.80 -12.00 18.49
C THR A 194 -5.04 -10.93 19.54
N LEU A 195 -6.23 -10.30 19.54
CA LEU A 195 -6.61 -9.28 20.52
C LEU A 195 -6.69 -9.85 21.95
N GLU A 196 -7.22 -11.06 22.12
CA GLU A 196 -7.22 -11.73 23.42
C GLU A 196 -5.81 -12.02 23.94
N LYS A 197 -4.89 -12.51 23.07
CA LYS A 197 -3.49 -12.72 23.43
C LYS A 197 -2.82 -11.40 23.84
N ILE A 198 -3.12 -10.32 23.12
CA ILE A 198 -2.62 -8.97 23.45
C ILE A 198 -3.14 -8.53 24.82
N HIS A 199 -4.45 -8.67 25.07
CA HIS A 199 -5.08 -8.30 26.33
C HIS A 199 -4.49 -9.07 27.54
N ARG A 200 -4.32 -10.39 27.40
CA ARG A 200 -3.73 -11.25 28.44
C ARG A 200 -2.25 -10.96 28.71
N SER A 201 -1.54 -10.32 27.78
CA SER A 201 -0.09 -10.15 27.90
C SER A 201 0.34 -9.03 28.88
N GLU A 202 -0.60 -8.26 29.48
CA GLU A 202 -0.40 -7.12 30.41
C GLU A 202 0.61 -6.03 29.95
N LYS A 203 1.21 -6.19 28.76
CA LYS A 203 2.11 -5.23 28.16
C LYS A 203 1.28 -4.08 27.60
N VAL A 204 1.33 -2.94 28.28
CA VAL A 204 0.84 -1.65 27.75
C VAL A 204 1.59 -1.36 26.46
N GLY A 205 0.88 -1.45 25.35
CA GLY A 205 1.38 -1.22 24.01
C GLY A 205 0.29 -0.60 23.15
N CYS A 206 0.66 0.28 22.23
CA CYS A 206 -0.29 0.83 21.27
C CYS A 206 -0.60 -0.23 20.21
N SER A 207 -1.87 -0.34 19.84
CA SER A 207 -2.33 -1.18 18.72
C SER A 207 -2.88 -0.27 17.64
N PHE A 208 -2.31 -0.35 16.44
CA PHE A 208 -2.83 0.34 15.26
C PHE A 208 -3.53 -0.66 14.36
N HIS A 209 -4.68 -0.25 13.85
CA HIS A 209 -5.42 -0.99 12.85
C HIS A 209 -5.43 -0.22 11.55
N ILE A 210 -4.84 -0.82 10.52
CA ILE A 210 -4.90 -0.31 9.16
C ILE A 210 -6.12 -0.92 8.44
N HIS A 211 -6.93 -0.05 7.84
CA HIS A 211 -8.05 -0.42 6.97
C HIS A 211 -7.90 0.32 5.65
N ASN A 212 -8.44 -0.24 4.58
CA ASN A 212 -8.55 0.50 3.32
C ASN A 212 -9.75 1.44 3.30
N ASN A 213 -9.60 2.56 2.60
CA ASN A 213 -10.71 3.45 2.28
C ASN A 213 -11.59 2.81 1.21
N TYR A 214 -12.91 2.97 1.33
CA TYR A 214 -13.85 2.56 0.30
C TYR A 214 -14.17 3.76 -0.59
N LYS A 215 -14.09 3.60 -1.91
CA LYS A 215 -14.78 4.50 -2.85
C LYS A 215 -16.29 4.21 -2.77
N THR A 216 -17.03 5.13 -2.15
CA THR A 216 -18.49 5.24 -2.27
C THR A 216 -18.91 5.72 -3.65
#